data_AF-A0A1H0GFK7-F1
#
_entry.id   AF-A0A1H0GFK7-F1
#
_cell.length_a   1.000
_cell.length_b   1.000
_cell.length_c   1.000
_cell.angle_alpha   90.00
_cell.angle_beta   90.00
_cell.angle_gamma   90.00
#
_symmetry.space_group_name_H-M   'P 1'
#
loop_
_entity.id
_entity.type
_entity.pdbx_description
1 polymer ?
#
loop_
_entity_poly.entity_id
_entity_poly.type
_entity_poly.pdbx_seq_one_letter_code
_entity_poly.pdbx_strand_id
1 'polypeptide(L)'
;MVDLLTHRPIDLFPGRTEEQVKHWLLHHPSIQTVSRDGSRAYQTAITETSPHIIQVTDRWHILKGLFESAKEEVYHYFPAKRKDPPIIPKSPTSSSKRKSDRKREEREEKHWQRIQQVQLRHEQGESVAGLARAFHLARGTIYHYLTVQTPPSHKRGSPYDSYRSLIHALIQQGKKGDEIEVVCRQSGYQGARSTLNTMIAQERQQLLPPASVIKPSEVFKTLWSMSHPKQPTGEIKEEWEA
;
A
#
# COMPACT_ATOMS: atom_id res chain seq x y z
N MET A 1 6.46 38.11 -24.59
CA MET A 1 7.04 39.20 -23.78
C MET A 1 5.97 39.74 -22.86
N VAL A 2 6.32 39.97 -21.60
CA VAL A 2 5.42 40.52 -20.57
C VAL A 2 6.17 41.66 -19.89
N ASP A 3 5.47 42.73 -19.58
CA ASP A 3 5.98 43.79 -18.71
C ASP A 3 6.00 43.28 -17.26
N LEU A 4 7.17 43.23 -16.64
CA LEU A 4 7.32 42.73 -15.26
C LEU A 4 6.71 43.67 -14.21
N LEU A 5 6.53 44.96 -14.50
CA LEU A 5 5.92 45.93 -13.59
C LEU A 5 4.40 45.89 -13.67
N THR A 6 3.86 45.86 -14.90
CA THR A 6 2.40 45.92 -15.10
C THR A 6 1.74 44.55 -15.26
N HIS A 7 2.55 43.48 -15.36
CA HIS A 7 2.12 42.10 -15.65
C HIS A 7 1.29 41.95 -16.94
N ARG A 8 1.42 42.89 -17.88
CA ARG A 8 0.67 42.87 -19.15
C ARG A 8 1.46 42.15 -20.25
N PRO A 9 0.82 41.28 -21.04
CA PRO A 9 1.42 40.76 -22.27
C PRO A 9 1.74 41.91 -23.22
N ILE A 10 2.98 41.95 -23.70
CA ILE A 10 3.44 42.91 -24.71
C ILE A 10 3.44 42.26 -26.09
N ASP A 11 3.97 41.04 -26.20
CA ASP A 11 4.15 40.37 -27.48
C ASP A 11 4.12 38.84 -27.33
N LEU A 12 3.84 38.12 -28.40
CA LEU A 12 3.86 36.66 -28.47
C LEU A 12 4.73 36.20 -29.64
N PHE A 13 5.81 35.52 -29.31
CA PHE A 13 6.72 34.94 -30.30
C PHE A 13 6.33 33.47 -30.60
N PRO A 14 6.07 33.11 -31.87
CA PRO A 14 5.65 31.74 -32.21
C PRO A 14 6.82 30.77 -32.44
N GLY A 15 8.05 31.26 -32.56
CA GLY A 15 9.22 30.44 -32.85
C GLY A 15 9.65 29.55 -31.68
N ARG A 16 10.28 28.42 -31.99
CA ARG A 16 10.69 27.41 -31.01
C ARG A 16 12.11 26.86 -31.21
N THR A 17 12.76 27.15 -32.34
CA THR A 17 14.14 26.71 -32.57
C THR A 17 15.13 27.68 -31.94
N GLU A 18 16.35 27.20 -31.71
CA GLU A 18 17.45 28.01 -31.19
C GLU A 18 17.71 29.25 -32.05
N GLU A 19 17.78 29.08 -33.37
CA GLU A 19 18.06 30.14 -34.34
C GLU A 19 16.94 31.17 -34.36
N GLN A 20 15.69 30.72 -34.31
CA GLN A 20 14.51 31.57 -34.28
C GLN A 20 14.50 32.44 -33.02
N VAL A 21 14.77 31.84 -31.85
CA VAL A 21 14.82 32.57 -30.57
C VAL A 21 15.97 33.56 -30.55
N LYS A 22 17.16 33.15 -31.00
CA LYS A 22 18.33 34.03 -31.10
C LYS A 22 18.05 35.24 -31.99
N HIS A 23 17.52 35.00 -33.18
CA HIS A 23 17.15 36.08 -34.10
C HIS A 23 16.11 37.02 -33.49
N TRP A 24 15.10 36.49 -32.80
CA TRP A 24 14.08 37.31 -32.14
C TRP A 24 14.66 38.15 -31.00
N LEU A 25 15.52 37.57 -30.15
CA LEU A 25 16.17 38.29 -29.04
C LEU A 25 17.09 39.42 -29.53
N LEU A 26 17.81 39.22 -30.64
CA LEU A 26 18.65 40.27 -31.25
C LEU A 26 17.83 41.49 -31.69
N HIS A 27 16.57 41.30 -32.07
CA HIS A 27 15.67 42.39 -32.44
C HIS A 27 14.97 43.05 -31.23
N HIS A 28 15.18 42.52 -30.01
CA HIS A 28 14.58 43.02 -28.77
C HIS A 28 15.66 43.29 -27.70
N PRO A 29 16.59 44.23 -27.93
CA PRO A 29 17.72 44.49 -27.03
C PRO A 29 17.32 45.04 -25.66
N SER A 30 16.06 45.49 -25.49
CA SER A 30 15.52 45.97 -24.21
C SER A 30 15.19 44.85 -23.22
N ILE A 31 15.21 43.59 -23.65
CA ILE A 31 14.96 42.44 -22.77
C ILE A 31 16.14 42.25 -21.82
N GLN A 32 15.87 42.36 -20.52
CA GLN A 32 16.87 42.20 -19.47
C GLN A 32 16.81 40.83 -18.79
N THR A 33 15.65 40.19 -18.79
CA THR A 33 15.43 38.92 -18.06
C THR A 33 14.56 37.98 -18.88
N VAL A 34 14.95 36.71 -18.91
CA VAL A 34 14.18 35.64 -19.55
C VAL A 34 13.92 34.53 -18.54
N SER A 35 12.64 34.32 -18.22
CA SER A 35 12.19 33.11 -17.53
C SER A 35 12.10 31.98 -18.56
N ARG A 36 12.92 30.93 -18.41
CA ARG A 36 12.96 29.80 -19.34
C ARG A 36 12.69 28.47 -18.67
N ASP A 37 12.25 27.54 -19.49
CA ASP A 37 12.21 26.13 -19.14
C ASP A 37 13.64 25.51 -19.16
N GLY A 38 13.73 24.19 -19.01
CA GLY A 38 14.96 23.42 -18.97
C GLY A 38 15.54 23.14 -20.36
N SER A 39 15.03 23.80 -21.41
CA SER A 39 15.52 23.64 -22.78
C SER A 39 16.95 24.14 -22.93
N ARG A 40 17.84 23.23 -23.35
CA ARG A 40 19.23 23.58 -23.72
C ARG A 40 19.27 24.52 -24.92
N ALA A 41 18.39 24.34 -25.90
CA ALA A 41 18.33 25.19 -27.09
C ALA A 41 18.03 26.65 -26.72
N TYR A 42 17.07 26.91 -25.81
CA TYR A 42 16.80 28.26 -25.35
C TYR A 42 17.93 28.83 -24.51
N GLN A 43 18.55 28.01 -23.65
CA GLN A 43 19.73 28.42 -22.90
C GLN A 43 20.85 28.88 -23.85
N THR A 44 21.17 28.09 -24.88
CA THR A 44 22.20 28.43 -25.87
C THR A 44 21.82 29.71 -26.62
N ALA A 45 20.60 29.80 -27.16
CA ALA A 45 20.14 30.98 -27.88
C ALA A 45 20.28 32.27 -27.06
N ILE A 46 19.85 32.26 -25.78
CA ILE A 46 19.93 33.45 -24.91
C ILE A 46 21.39 33.80 -24.61
N THR A 47 22.18 32.80 -24.23
CA THR A 47 23.61 32.98 -23.87
C THR A 47 24.41 33.54 -25.03
N GLU A 48 24.16 33.07 -26.25
CA GLU A 48 24.82 33.56 -27.46
C GLU A 48 24.29 34.91 -27.96
N THR A 49 23.07 35.30 -27.58
CA THR A 49 22.50 36.59 -27.97
C THR A 49 23.12 37.72 -27.15
N SER A 50 23.17 37.58 -25.82
CA SER A 50 23.76 38.60 -24.95
C SER A 50 24.08 38.04 -23.56
N PRO A 51 25.29 38.26 -23.04
CA PRO A 51 25.65 37.86 -21.67
C PRO A 51 24.95 38.70 -20.59
N HIS A 52 24.30 39.81 -20.96
CA HIS A 52 23.59 40.68 -20.02
C HIS A 52 22.17 40.21 -19.72
N ILE A 53 21.61 39.28 -20.51
CA ILE A 53 20.27 38.75 -20.26
C ILE A 53 20.34 37.76 -19.10
N ILE A 54 19.67 38.10 -17.99
CA ILE A 54 19.58 37.23 -16.83
C ILE A 54 18.61 36.09 -17.14
N GLN A 55 19.09 34.86 -17.03
CA GLN A 55 18.29 33.66 -17.22
C GLN A 55 17.74 33.19 -15.87
N VAL A 56 16.42 33.12 -15.77
CA VAL A 56 15.72 32.63 -14.57
C VAL A 56 15.04 31.31 -14.93
N THR A 57 15.22 30.29 -14.10
CA THR A 57 14.54 29.01 -14.28
C THR A 57 13.08 29.12 -13.87
N ASP A 58 12.17 28.59 -14.68
CA ASP A 58 10.77 28.44 -14.31
C ASP A 58 10.63 27.65 -12.99
N ARG A 59 9.78 28.19 -12.09
CA ARG A 59 9.40 27.58 -10.81
C ARG A 59 8.99 26.12 -10.96
N TRP A 60 8.33 25.73 -12.05
CA TRP A 60 7.91 24.35 -12.25
C TRP A 60 9.11 23.38 -12.26
N HIS A 61 10.22 23.74 -12.89
CA HIS A 61 11.41 22.87 -12.92
C HIS A 61 12.11 22.76 -11.58
N ILE A 62 12.16 23.83 -10.81
CA ILE A 62 12.72 23.82 -9.46
C ILE A 62 11.92 22.84 -8.58
N LEU A 63 10.59 22.98 -8.59
CA LEU A 63 9.70 22.10 -7.83
C LEU A 63 9.79 20.65 -8.32
N LYS A 64 9.78 20.43 -9.64
CA LYS A 64 9.91 19.09 -10.23
C LYS A 64 11.21 18.41 -9.76
N GLY A 65 12.34 19.09 -9.87
CA GLY A 65 13.64 18.56 -9.47
C GLY A 65 13.66 18.19 -7.98
N LEU A 66 13.15 19.08 -7.13
CA LEU A 66 13.02 18.82 -5.69
C LEU A 66 12.19 17.56 -5.41
N PHE A 67 11.02 17.43 -6.05
CA PHE A 67 10.15 16.27 -5.87
C PHE A 67 10.78 14.97 -6.42
N GLU A 68 11.51 15.03 -7.53
CA GLU A 68 12.24 13.88 -8.08
C GLU A 68 13.36 13.43 -7.14
N SER A 69 14.19 14.34 -6.63
CA SER A 69 15.26 14.02 -5.68
C SER A 69 14.71 13.48 -4.35
N ALA A 70 13.67 14.12 -3.79
CA ALA A 70 13.00 13.60 -2.59
C ALA A 70 12.42 12.21 -2.85
N LYS A 71 11.95 11.95 -4.07
CA LYS A 71 11.43 10.64 -4.44
C LYS A 71 12.54 9.60 -4.50
N GLU A 72 13.67 9.91 -5.12
CA GLU A 72 14.82 9.01 -5.18
C GLU A 72 15.29 8.61 -3.78
N GLU A 73 15.40 9.56 -2.86
CA GLU A 73 15.81 9.32 -1.47
C GLU A 73 14.83 8.39 -0.73
N VAL A 74 13.53 8.63 -0.86
CA VAL A 74 12.49 7.77 -0.27
C VAL A 74 12.56 6.36 -0.85
N TYR A 75 12.74 6.22 -2.17
CA TYR A 75 12.84 4.91 -2.81
C TYR A 75 14.14 4.17 -2.49
N HIS A 76 15.22 4.89 -2.15
CA HIS A 76 16.47 4.32 -1.68
C HIS A 76 16.29 3.62 -0.32
N TYR A 77 15.69 4.28 0.67
CA TYR A 77 15.47 3.68 2.01
C TYR A 77 14.24 2.78 2.10
N PHE A 78 13.20 3.05 1.30
CA PHE A 78 11.95 2.31 1.30
C PHE A 78 11.68 1.72 -0.09
N PRO A 79 12.48 0.75 -0.55
CA PRO A 79 12.32 0.21 -1.89
C PRO A 79 10.98 -0.52 -2.02
N ALA A 80 10.32 -0.33 -3.17
CA ALA A 80 9.06 -1.01 -3.47
C ALA A 80 9.17 -2.55 -3.48
N LYS A 81 10.40 -3.08 -3.63
CA LYS A 81 10.74 -4.50 -3.54
C LYS A 81 12.07 -4.63 -2.78
N ARG A 82 12.09 -5.33 -1.64
CA ARG A 82 13.34 -5.65 -0.94
C ARG A 82 14.13 -6.70 -1.74
N LYS A 83 15.44 -6.48 -1.93
CA LYS A 83 16.37 -7.45 -2.54
C LYS A 83 16.85 -8.52 -1.55
N ASP A 84 16.91 -8.18 -0.27
CA ASP A 84 17.30 -9.10 0.80
C ASP A 84 16.08 -9.56 1.62
N PRO A 85 16.10 -10.76 2.22
CA PRO A 85 15.01 -11.23 3.07
C PRO A 85 15.19 -10.70 4.50
N PRO A 86 14.32 -9.82 5.06
CA PRO A 86 14.54 -9.35 6.42
C PRO A 86 13.46 -9.90 7.37
N ILE A 87 13.97 -10.23 8.53
CA ILE A 87 13.30 -10.69 9.74
C ILE A 87 12.65 -9.48 10.45
N ILE A 88 11.58 -9.74 11.23
CA ILE A 88 10.92 -8.98 12.33
C ILE A 88 9.88 -7.84 11.98
N PRO A 89 8.98 -7.42 12.91
CA PRO A 89 7.55 -7.82 12.96
C PRO A 89 6.54 -6.65 12.92
N LYS A 90 5.26 -6.85 12.51
CA LYS A 90 4.02 -6.27 13.15
C LYS A 90 2.69 -6.50 12.38
N SER A 91 1.65 -6.73 13.19
CA SER A 91 0.17 -6.54 13.05
C SER A 91 -0.60 -7.08 11.82
N PRO A 92 -1.68 -7.87 12.01
CA PRO A 92 -2.40 -8.54 10.93
C PRO A 92 -3.39 -7.58 10.23
N THR A 93 -3.00 -6.99 9.10
CA THR A 93 -3.98 -6.39 8.19
C THR A 93 -4.62 -7.48 7.35
N SER A 94 -5.94 -7.61 7.50
CA SER A 94 -6.80 -8.64 6.93
C SER A 94 -6.50 -8.92 5.46
N SER A 95 -6.03 -10.14 5.17
CA SER A 95 -6.24 -10.73 3.86
C SER A 95 -7.73 -10.66 3.55
N SER A 96 -8.09 -10.15 2.37
CA SER A 96 -9.49 -10.09 1.92
C SER A 96 -10.05 -11.51 1.84
N LYS A 97 -10.63 -11.99 2.94
CA LYS A 97 -11.30 -13.29 3.02
C LYS A 97 -12.35 -13.36 1.92
N ARG A 98 -12.52 -14.54 1.30
CA ARG A 98 -13.58 -14.73 0.30
C ARG A 98 -14.94 -14.43 0.95
N LYS A 99 -15.87 -13.84 0.19
CA LYS A 99 -17.23 -13.51 0.68
C LYS A 99 -17.94 -14.72 1.30
N SER A 100 -17.67 -15.93 0.78
CA SER A 100 -18.17 -17.19 1.33
C SER A 100 -17.58 -17.53 2.70
N ASP A 101 -16.27 -17.31 2.90
CA ASP A 101 -15.60 -17.58 4.17
C ASP A 101 -16.09 -16.63 5.25
N ARG A 102 -16.24 -15.34 4.92
CA ARG A 102 -16.79 -14.34 5.83
C ARG A 102 -18.21 -14.69 6.27
N LYS A 103 -19.09 -15.05 5.32
CA LYS A 103 -20.46 -15.49 5.63
C LYS A 103 -20.52 -16.75 6.49
N ARG A 104 -19.55 -17.68 6.33
CA ARG A 104 -19.47 -18.88 7.18
C ARG A 104 -19.08 -18.48 8.60
N GLU A 105 -18.01 -17.72 8.77
CA GLU A 105 -17.55 -17.25 10.08
C GLU A 105 -18.63 -16.44 10.81
N GLU A 106 -19.35 -15.56 10.11
CA GLU A 106 -20.48 -14.81 10.68
C GLU A 106 -21.60 -15.74 11.18
N ARG A 107 -21.86 -16.87 10.51
CA ARG A 107 -22.87 -17.84 10.93
C ARG A 107 -22.39 -18.68 12.12
N GLU A 108 -21.13 -19.11 12.10
CA GLU A 108 -20.48 -19.82 13.21
C GLU A 108 -20.49 -18.97 14.48
N GLU A 109 -20.12 -17.68 14.37
CA GLU A 109 -20.12 -16.71 15.46
C GLU A 109 -21.53 -16.50 16.04
N LYS A 110 -22.54 -16.26 15.18
CA LYS A 110 -23.94 -16.12 15.64
C LYS A 110 -24.46 -17.38 16.30
N HIS A 111 -24.07 -18.56 15.80
CA HIS A 111 -24.44 -19.83 16.42
C HIS A 111 -23.77 -19.98 17.79
N TRP A 112 -22.49 -19.62 17.91
CA TRP A 112 -21.76 -19.65 19.16
C TRP A 112 -22.34 -18.69 20.21
N GLN A 113 -22.64 -17.45 19.83
CA GLN A 113 -23.31 -16.48 20.70
C GLN A 113 -24.65 -16.99 21.23
N ARG A 114 -25.43 -17.67 20.38
CA ARG A 114 -26.68 -18.30 20.80
C ARG A 114 -26.45 -19.40 21.84
N ILE A 115 -25.45 -20.25 21.64
CA ILE A 115 -25.08 -21.30 22.58
C ILE A 115 -24.70 -20.69 23.94
N GLN A 116 -23.85 -19.66 23.94
CA GLN A 116 -23.42 -18.95 25.15
C GLN A 116 -24.59 -18.30 25.89
N GLN A 117 -25.55 -17.70 25.18
CA GLN A 117 -26.74 -17.12 25.79
C GLN A 117 -27.64 -18.16 26.46
N VAL A 118 -27.78 -19.34 25.85
CA VAL A 118 -28.52 -20.46 26.45
C VAL A 118 -27.82 -20.95 27.72
N GLN A 119 -26.50 -21.11 27.67
CA GLN A 119 -25.69 -21.53 28.83
C GLN A 119 -25.80 -20.53 29.98
N LEU A 120 -25.62 -19.24 29.71
CA LEU A 120 -25.71 -18.18 30.70
C LEU A 120 -27.09 -18.12 31.40
N ARG A 121 -28.18 -18.19 30.62
CA ARG A 121 -29.54 -18.16 31.20
C ARG A 121 -29.87 -19.42 32.00
N HIS A 122 -29.31 -20.56 31.60
CA HIS A 122 -29.42 -21.79 32.36
C HIS A 122 -28.67 -21.70 33.71
N GLU A 123 -27.47 -21.11 33.73
CA GLU A 123 -26.72 -20.82 34.96
C GLU A 123 -27.47 -19.87 35.90
N GLN A 124 -28.27 -18.95 35.36
CA GLN A 124 -29.17 -18.07 36.12
C GLN A 124 -30.42 -18.78 36.68
N GLY A 125 -30.55 -20.10 36.49
CA GLY A 125 -31.62 -20.92 37.05
C GLY A 125 -32.83 -21.10 36.15
N GLU A 126 -32.79 -20.66 34.88
CA GLU A 126 -33.90 -20.87 33.96
C GLU A 126 -34.00 -22.33 33.50
N SER A 127 -35.17 -22.93 33.68
CA SER A 127 -35.39 -24.32 33.28
C SER A 127 -35.20 -24.56 31.77
N VAL A 128 -34.79 -25.76 31.39
CA VAL A 128 -34.67 -26.20 29.99
C VAL A 128 -35.97 -25.98 29.20
N ALA A 129 -37.15 -26.12 29.84
CA ALA A 129 -38.44 -25.86 29.21
C ALA A 129 -38.71 -24.35 29.01
N GLY A 130 -38.17 -23.48 29.87
CA GLY A 130 -38.18 -22.03 29.69
C GLY A 130 -37.30 -21.62 28.50
N LEU A 131 -36.07 -22.13 28.47
CA LEU A 131 -35.10 -21.88 27.38
C LEU A 131 -35.62 -22.37 26.03
N ALA A 132 -36.21 -23.56 25.95
CA ALA A 132 -36.80 -24.09 24.73
C ALA A 132 -37.90 -23.17 24.15
N ARG A 133 -38.75 -22.60 25.02
CA ARG A 133 -39.77 -21.62 24.63
C ARG A 133 -39.17 -20.28 24.24
N ALA A 134 -38.22 -19.77 25.01
CA ALA A 134 -37.61 -18.46 24.80
C ALA A 134 -36.76 -18.38 23.52
N PHE A 135 -36.06 -19.46 23.17
CA PHE A 135 -35.21 -19.52 21.96
C PHE A 135 -35.90 -20.19 20.76
N HIS A 136 -37.14 -20.68 20.92
CA HIS A 136 -37.87 -21.46 19.91
C HIS A 136 -37.09 -22.68 19.40
N LEU A 137 -36.48 -23.42 20.34
CA LEU A 137 -35.66 -24.60 20.05
C LEU A 137 -36.25 -25.85 20.68
N ALA A 138 -36.00 -27.00 20.05
CA ALA A 138 -36.34 -28.29 20.64
C ALA A 138 -35.51 -28.51 21.92
N ARG A 139 -36.10 -29.18 22.93
CA ARG A 139 -35.41 -29.47 24.20
C ARG A 139 -34.10 -30.24 23.99
N GLY A 140 -34.05 -31.15 23.01
CA GLY A 140 -32.82 -31.87 22.64
C GLY A 140 -31.69 -30.94 22.18
N THR A 141 -32.01 -29.87 21.46
CA THR A 141 -31.03 -28.84 21.05
C THR A 141 -30.52 -28.05 22.25
N ILE A 142 -31.40 -27.73 23.21
CA ILE A 142 -30.99 -27.07 24.45
C ILE A 142 -30.04 -27.97 25.24
N TYR A 143 -30.39 -29.25 25.44
CA TYR A 143 -29.49 -30.21 26.07
C TYR A 143 -28.13 -30.30 25.36
N HIS A 144 -28.13 -30.36 24.02
CA HIS A 144 -26.89 -30.32 23.25
C HIS A 144 -26.09 -29.04 23.52
N TYR A 145 -26.72 -27.86 23.44
CA TYR A 145 -26.03 -26.58 23.66
C TYR A 145 -25.40 -26.48 25.06
N LEU A 146 -26.04 -27.07 26.09
CA LEU A 146 -25.46 -27.11 27.43
C LEU A 146 -24.19 -27.99 27.52
N THR A 147 -24.00 -28.93 26.59
CA THR A 147 -22.80 -29.80 26.55
C THR A 147 -21.65 -29.23 25.73
N VAL A 148 -21.91 -28.27 24.83
CA VAL A 148 -20.90 -27.75 23.89
C VAL A 148 -19.98 -26.76 24.60
N GLN A 149 -18.69 -27.08 24.67
CA GLN A 149 -17.69 -26.23 25.33
C GLN A 149 -16.84 -25.39 24.37
N THR A 150 -16.82 -25.74 23.08
CA THR A 150 -16.00 -25.07 22.07
C THR A 150 -16.84 -24.53 20.92
N PRO A 151 -16.39 -23.46 20.24
CA PRO A 151 -17.10 -22.90 19.10
C PRO A 151 -17.29 -23.93 17.97
N PRO A 152 -18.49 -24.05 17.39
CA PRO A 152 -18.74 -24.96 16.29
C PRO A 152 -17.98 -24.50 15.03
N SER A 153 -17.19 -25.39 14.45
CA SER A 153 -16.51 -25.17 13.17
C SER A 153 -17.20 -25.96 12.07
N HIS A 154 -17.68 -25.27 11.04
CA HIS A 154 -18.28 -25.88 9.85
C HIS A 154 -17.23 -26.04 8.72
N LYS A 155 -15.94 -25.91 9.03
CA LYS A 155 -14.87 -26.19 8.08
C LYS A 155 -14.78 -27.69 7.85
N ARG A 156 -15.00 -28.12 6.61
CA ARG A 156 -14.67 -29.49 6.20
C ARG A 156 -13.15 -29.57 5.99
N GLY A 157 -12.52 -30.50 6.68
CA GLY A 157 -11.11 -30.85 6.41
C GLY A 157 -10.95 -31.35 4.98
N SER A 158 -9.81 -31.03 4.38
CA SER A 158 -9.39 -31.64 3.14
C SER A 158 -8.69 -32.97 3.45
N PRO A 159 -8.88 -34.04 2.66
CA PRO A 159 -8.05 -35.24 2.79
C PRO A 159 -6.56 -34.95 2.62
N TYR A 160 -6.23 -33.83 1.97
CA TYR A 160 -4.85 -33.40 1.77
C TYR A 160 -4.28 -32.57 2.92
N ASP A 161 -5.05 -32.28 3.98
CA ASP A 161 -4.54 -31.53 5.13
C ASP A 161 -3.35 -32.24 5.83
N SER A 162 -3.20 -33.57 5.63
CA SER A 162 -2.03 -34.33 6.08
C SER A 162 -0.70 -33.85 5.47
N TYR A 163 -0.72 -33.23 4.29
CA TYR A 163 0.46 -32.70 3.62
C TYR A 163 0.90 -31.33 4.16
N ARG A 164 0.13 -30.71 5.07
CA ARG A 164 0.45 -29.38 5.61
C ARG A 164 1.80 -29.34 6.31
N SER A 165 2.11 -30.33 7.14
CA SER A 165 3.40 -30.40 7.85
C SER A 165 4.58 -30.51 6.88
N LEU A 166 4.43 -31.28 5.80
CA LEU A 166 5.44 -31.39 4.74
C LEU A 166 5.63 -30.06 4.00
N ILE A 167 4.52 -29.41 3.61
CA ILE A 167 4.54 -28.10 2.96
C ILE A 167 5.21 -27.06 3.86
N HIS A 168 4.90 -27.06 5.14
CA HIS A 168 5.48 -26.18 6.14
C HIS A 168 7.01 -26.32 6.22
N ALA A 169 7.51 -27.56 6.32
CA ALA A 169 8.94 -27.83 6.33
C ALA A 169 9.64 -27.36 5.05
N LEU A 170 9.04 -27.59 3.88
CA LEU A 170 9.60 -27.17 2.60
C LEU A 170 9.63 -25.64 2.44
N ILE A 171 8.63 -24.93 2.97
CA ILE A 171 8.64 -23.45 2.99
C ILE A 171 9.77 -22.94 3.89
N GLN A 172 9.98 -23.54 5.07
CA GLN A 172 11.11 -23.18 5.94
C GLN A 172 12.47 -23.39 5.28
N GLN A 173 12.59 -24.41 4.42
CA GLN A 173 13.77 -24.66 3.59
C GLN A 173 13.92 -23.69 2.39
N GLY A 174 13.02 -22.70 2.26
CA GLY A 174 13.06 -21.71 1.18
C GLY A 174 12.62 -22.23 -0.18
N LYS A 175 11.97 -23.40 -0.25
CA LYS A 175 11.55 -24.01 -1.51
C LYS A 175 10.46 -23.20 -2.21
N LYS A 176 10.57 -23.09 -3.54
CA LYS A 176 9.56 -22.45 -4.39
C LYS A 176 8.34 -23.35 -4.55
N GLY A 177 7.21 -22.75 -4.94
CA GLY A 177 5.94 -23.46 -5.03
C GLY A 177 5.99 -24.67 -5.97
N ASP A 178 6.78 -24.61 -7.04
CA ASP A 178 6.94 -25.69 -8.02
C ASP A 178 7.76 -26.85 -7.45
N GLU A 179 8.83 -26.55 -6.71
CA GLU A 179 9.61 -27.58 -5.99
C GLU A 179 8.75 -28.27 -4.92
N ILE A 180 7.89 -27.52 -4.22
CA ILE A 180 6.95 -28.08 -3.24
C ILE A 180 5.97 -29.04 -3.92
N GLU A 181 5.48 -28.71 -5.12
CA GLU A 181 4.59 -29.61 -5.86
C GLU A 181 5.23 -30.94 -6.20
N VAL A 182 6.47 -30.89 -6.72
CA VAL A 182 7.21 -32.09 -7.09
C VAL A 182 7.33 -33.02 -5.89
N VAL A 183 7.75 -32.49 -4.74
CA VAL A 183 7.92 -33.29 -3.51
C VAL A 183 6.57 -33.82 -3.01
N CYS A 184 5.51 -33.00 -2.97
CA CYS A 184 4.19 -33.47 -2.54
C CYS A 184 3.65 -34.59 -3.44
N ARG A 185 3.82 -34.48 -4.77
CA ARG A 185 3.38 -35.53 -5.72
C ARG A 185 4.17 -36.82 -5.54
N GLN A 186 5.48 -36.73 -5.31
CA GLN A 186 6.31 -37.90 -4.98
C GLN A 186 5.85 -38.58 -3.68
N SER A 187 5.38 -37.81 -2.70
CA SER A 187 4.76 -38.31 -1.47
C SER A 187 3.29 -38.74 -1.62
N GLY A 188 2.79 -38.90 -2.85
CA GLY A 188 1.46 -39.44 -3.14
C GLY A 188 0.33 -38.41 -3.24
N TYR A 189 0.63 -37.11 -3.30
CA TYR A 189 -0.40 -36.09 -3.49
C TYR A 189 -1.08 -36.22 -4.86
N GLN A 190 -2.38 -36.55 -4.85
CA GLN A 190 -3.22 -36.68 -6.06
C GLN A 190 -4.20 -35.50 -6.26
N GLY A 191 -4.07 -34.43 -5.46
CA GLY A 191 -4.98 -33.29 -5.53
C GLY A 191 -4.69 -32.34 -6.69
N ALA A 192 -5.61 -31.39 -6.91
CA ALA A 192 -5.41 -30.31 -7.87
C ALA A 192 -4.35 -29.31 -7.38
N ARG A 193 -3.55 -28.77 -8.32
CA ARG A 193 -2.54 -27.74 -8.05
C ARG A 193 -3.12 -26.50 -7.34
N SER A 194 -4.36 -26.13 -7.64
CA SER A 194 -5.06 -25.01 -6.98
C SER A 194 -5.29 -25.24 -5.48
N THR A 195 -5.59 -26.48 -5.08
CA THR A 195 -5.71 -26.88 -3.67
C THR A 195 -4.34 -26.80 -2.98
N LEU A 196 -3.30 -27.34 -3.62
CA LEU A 196 -1.94 -27.25 -3.12
C LEU A 196 -1.48 -25.79 -2.96
N ASN A 197 -1.75 -24.93 -3.94
CA ASN A 197 -1.43 -23.50 -3.88
C ASN A 197 -2.17 -22.80 -2.73
N THR A 198 -3.41 -23.19 -2.47
CA THR A 198 -4.19 -22.67 -1.32
C THR A 198 -3.53 -23.08 0.00
N MET A 199 -3.10 -24.33 0.12
CA MET A 199 -2.38 -24.81 1.30
C MET A 199 -1.03 -24.11 1.48
N ILE A 200 -0.21 -24.01 0.42
CA ILE A 200 1.07 -23.27 0.45
C ILE A 200 0.85 -21.82 0.89
N ALA A 201 -0.19 -21.14 0.36
CA ALA A 201 -0.48 -19.77 0.73
C ALA A 201 -0.88 -19.64 2.21
N GLN A 202 -1.68 -20.59 2.73
CA GLN A 202 -2.05 -20.63 4.15
C GLN A 202 -0.84 -20.90 5.05
N GLU A 203 0.00 -21.87 4.72
CA GLU A 203 1.21 -22.18 5.50
C GLU A 203 2.21 -21.03 5.47
N ARG A 204 2.37 -20.34 4.32
CA ARG A 204 3.20 -19.12 4.24
C ARG A 204 2.69 -17.99 5.13
N GLN A 205 1.37 -17.83 5.25
CA GLN A 205 0.78 -16.85 6.17
C GLN A 205 1.02 -17.19 7.63
N GLN A 206 1.12 -18.48 7.97
CA GLN A 206 1.40 -18.93 9.34
C GLN A 206 2.91 -18.83 9.69
N LEU A 207 3.78 -19.07 8.72
CA LEU A 207 5.24 -19.07 8.90
C LEU A 207 5.88 -17.68 8.92
N LEU A 208 5.30 -16.72 8.20
CA LEU A 208 5.85 -15.37 8.11
C LEU A 208 5.06 -14.44 9.04
N PRO A 209 5.65 -13.87 10.12
CA PRO A 209 5.12 -12.61 10.60
C PRO A 209 5.23 -11.62 9.43
N PRO A 210 4.16 -10.90 9.07
CA PRO A 210 4.20 -10.00 7.92
C PRO A 210 5.29 -8.96 8.17
N ALA A 211 6.34 -8.98 7.35
CA ALA A 211 7.25 -7.86 7.26
C ALA A 211 6.39 -6.68 6.81
N SER A 212 6.25 -5.66 7.65
CA SER A 212 5.62 -4.41 7.27
C SER A 212 6.53 -3.75 6.23
N VAL A 213 6.30 -4.05 4.96
CA VAL A 213 6.91 -3.32 3.85
C VAL A 213 6.26 -1.94 3.87
N ILE A 214 6.93 -0.98 4.52
CA ILE A 214 6.54 0.41 4.43
C ILE A 214 6.67 0.79 2.96
N LYS A 215 5.54 1.08 2.31
CA LYS A 215 5.54 1.43 0.90
C LYS A 215 6.04 2.87 0.75
N PRO A 216 6.79 3.20 -0.30
CA PRO A 216 7.16 4.60 -0.59
C PRO A 216 5.94 5.54 -0.52
N SER A 217 4.79 5.10 -1.04
CA SER A 217 3.53 5.86 -0.99
C SER A 217 3.04 6.20 0.41
N GLU A 218 3.25 5.32 1.38
CA GLU A 218 2.87 5.54 2.78
C GLU A 218 3.82 6.54 3.44
N VAL A 219 5.10 6.48 3.10
CA VAL A 219 6.11 7.47 3.52
C VAL A 219 5.74 8.85 2.99
N PHE A 220 5.48 8.99 1.68
CA PHE A 220 5.08 10.30 1.12
C PHE A 220 3.80 10.83 1.76
N LYS A 221 2.79 9.98 1.97
CA LYS A 221 1.55 10.41 2.64
C LYS A 221 1.80 10.90 4.06
N THR A 222 2.70 10.23 4.78
CA THR A 222 3.09 10.60 6.15
C THR A 222 3.88 11.90 6.15
N LEU A 223 4.92 12.03 5.33
CA LEU A 223 5.70 13.26 5.17
C LEU A 223 4.81 14.45 4.81
N TRP A 224 3.88 14.26 3.87
CA TRP A 224 2.92 15.29 3.47
C TRP A 224 1.97 15.69 4.61
N SER A 225 1.54 14.74 5.43
CA SER A 225 0.69 15.01 6.60
C SER A 225 1.44 15.74 7.72
N MET A 226 2.76 15.53 7.82
CA MET A 226 3.63 16.23 8.79
C MET A 226 3.96 17.66 8.33
N SER A 227 4.06 17.89 7.01
CA SER A 227 4.20 19.23 6.45
C SER A 227 2.87 19.99 6.50
N HIS A 228 2.56 20.63 7.64
CA HIS A 228 1.37 21.47 7.75
C HIS A 228 1.56 22.80 6.98
N PRO A 229 0.64 23.18 6.06
CA PRO A 229 0.76 24.41 5.26
C PRO A 229 0.64 25.70 6.07
N LYS A 230 0.30 25.63 7.37
CA LYS A 230 0.12 26.80 8.25
C LYS A 230 1.15 26.91 9.38
N GLN A 231 2.05 25.93 9.52
CA GLN A 231 3.14 25.95 10.50
C GLN A 231 4.36 25.27 9.86
N PRO A 232 5.11 25.97 8.99
CA PRO A 232 6.39 25.45 8.54
C PRO A 232 7.29 25.30 9.77
N THR A 233 7.73 24.08 10.07
CA THR A 233 8.62 23.75 11.20
C THR A 233 10.07 24.20 10.96
N GLY A 234 10.29 25.19 10.10
CA GLY A 234 11.59 25.78 9.81
C GLY A 234 11.46 27.30 9.75
N GLU A 235 12.26 27.98 10.55
CA GLU A 235 12.47 29.43 10.45
C GLU A 235 13.22 29.71 9.14
N ILE A 236 12.49 29.97 8.04
CA ILE A 236 13.08 30.40 6.75
C ILE A 236 13.14 31.95 6.69
N LYS A 237 13.04 32.64 7.83
CA LYS A 237 12.76 34.08 7.85
C LYS A 237 13.98 35.00 7.88
N GLU A 238 15.22 34.50 7.92
CA GLU A 238 16.39 35.40 8.07
C GLU A 238 17.46 35.32 6.97
N GLU A 239 17.39 34.41 5.99
CA GLU A 239 18.48 34.26 4.99
C GLU A 239 18.20 34.86 3.59
N TRP A 240 17.07 35.56 3.38
CA TRP A 240 16.73 36.17 2.08
C TRP A 240 16.95 37.70 2.01
N GLU A 241 17.58 38.31 3.02
CA GLU A 241 17.95 39.75 3.04
C GLU A 241 19.47 40.00 3.07
N ALA A 242 20.28 39.11 2.48
CA ALA A 242 21.72 39.34 2.23
C ALA A 242 22.03 39.28 0.73
#